data_AF-A0A8S7JYD5-F1
#
_entry.id   AF-A0A8S7JYD5-F1
#
_cell.length_a   1.000
_cell.length_b   1.000
_cell.length_c   1.000
_cell.angle_alpha   90.00
_cell.angle_beta   90.00
_cell.angle_gamma   90.00
#
_symmetry.space_group_name_H-M   'P 1'
#
loop_
_entity.id
_entity.type
_entity.pdbx_description
1 polymer ?
#
loop_
_entity_poly.entity_id
_entity_poly.type
_entity_poly.pdbx_seq_one_letter_code
_entity_poly.pdbx_strand_id
1 'polypeptide(L)' 'MKRLHKRFLLATFCALFTATLQAADVTITVNGRVVAKPCTIQTKEANVNLGDLYTRNLQQPGSASGWHNITLSLTDCP' A
#
# COMPACT_ATOMS: atom_id res chain seq x y z
N MET A 1 -65.98 1.43 -34.82
CA MET A 1 -64.70 1.27 -35.55
C MET A 1 -63.78 2.51 -35.51
N LYS A 2 -64.23 3.72 -35.90
CA LYS A 2 -63.35 4.90 -36.08
C LYS A 2 -62.64 5.44 -34.80
N ARG A 3 -63.25 5.33 -33.62
CA ARG A 3 -62.63 5.78 -32.34
C ARG A 3 -61.52 4.83 -31.84
N LEU A 4 -61.61 3.55 -32.17
CA LEU A 4 -60.63 2.54 -31.73
C LEU A 4 -59.31 2.69 -32.52
N HIS A 5 -59.40 3.02 -33.82
CA HIS A 5 -58.24 3.28 -34.67
C HIS A 5 -57.44 4.52 -34.25
N LYS A 6 -58.11 5.61 -33.83
CA LYS A 6 -57.41 6.81 -33.31
C LYS A 6 -56.64 6.53 -32.02
N ARG A 7 -57.19 5.70 -31.12
CA ARG A 7 -56.52 5.29 -29.89
C ARG A 7 -55.35 4.35 -30.17
N PHE A 8 -55.51 3.45 -31.15
CA PHE A 8 -54.45 2.56 -31.59
C PHE A 8 -53.28 3.34 -32.22
N LEU A 9 -53.57 4.30 -33.10
CA LEU A 9 -52.58 5.18 -33.71
C LEU A 9 -51.80 6.00 -32.67
N LEU A 10 -52.48 6.54 -31.66
CA LEU A 10 -51.83 7.30 -30.59
C LEU A 10 -50.90 6.42 -29.74
N ALA A 11 -51.34 5.20 -29.42
CA ALA A 11 -50.55 4.26 -28.62
C ALA A 11 -49.31 3.76 -29.39
N THR A 12 -49.44 3.49 -30.68
CA THR A 12 -48.29 3.12 -31.54
C THR A 12 -47.31 4.28 -31.70
N PHE A 13 -47.79 5.52 -31.75
CA PHE A 13 -46.92 6.70 -31.81
C PHE A 13 -46.16 6.91 -30.49
N CYS A 14 -46.78 6.70 -29.33
CA CYS A 14 -46.08 6.76 -28.04
C CYS A 14 -45.03 5.65 -27.88
N ALA A 15 -45.26 4.44 -28.41
CA ALA A 15 -44.30 3.35 -28.36
C ALA A 15 -43.09 3.56 -29.28
N LEU A 16 -43.23 4.34 -30.35
CA LEU A 16 -42.12 4.72 -31.24
C LEU A 16 -41.18 5.77 -30.61
N PHE A 17 -41.63 6.47 -29.56
CA PHE A 17 -40.87 7.52 -28.87
C PHE A 17 -40.15 7.03 -27.60
N THR A 18 -40.21 5.74 -27.27
CA THR A 18 -39.39 5.21 -26.17
C THR A 18 -37.93 5.13 -26.61
N ALA A 19 -37.17 6.19 -26.33
CA ALA A 19 -35.73 6.23 -26.55
C ALA A 19 -35.08 5.03 -25.85
N THR A 20 -34.27 4.28 -26.59
CA THR A 20 -33.46 3.20 -26.02
C THR A 20 -32.43 3.83 -25.08
N LEU A 21 -32.57 3.54 -23.78
CA LEU A 21 -31.57 3.93 -22.78
C LEU A 21 -30.28 3.16 -23.07
N GLN A 22 -29.34 3.80 -23.76
CA GLN A 22 -27.99 3.27 -23.98
C GLN A 22 -27.17 3.52 -22.71
N ALA A 23 -26.91 2.46 -21.95
CA ALA A 23 -25.87 2.48 -20.92
C ALA A 23 -24.55 2.09 -21.60
N ALA A 24 -23.58 3.00 -21.61
CA ALA A 24 -22.22 2.70 -22.02
C ALA A 24 -21.41 2.38 -20.76
N ASP A 25 -20.73 1.23 -20.75
CA ASP A 25 -19.82 0.88 -19.67
C ASP A 25 -18.60 1.79 -19.72
N VAL A 26 -18.30 2.44 -18.60
CA VAL A 26 -17.11 3.30 -18.45
C VAL A 26 -16.02 2.50 -17.76
N THR A 27 -14.97 2.18 -18.51
CA THR A 27 -13.78 1.52 -17.95
C THR A 27 -12.83 2.55 -17.37
N ILE A 28 -12.62 2.50 -16.04
CA ILE A 28 -11.61 3.32 -15.37
C ILE A 28 -10.35 2.47 -15.17
N THR A 29 -9.27 2.82 -15.87
CA THR A 29 -7.98 2.17 -15.72
C THR A 29 -7.13 2.92 -14.70
N VAL A 30 -6.96 2.33 -13.52
CA VAL A 30 -6.05 2.85 -12.50
C VAL A 30 -4.70 2.16 -12.64
N ASN A 31 -3.67 2.93 -12.98
CA ASN A 31 -2.30 2.45 -12.96
C ASN A 31 -1.64 2.90 -11.65
N GLY A 32 -0.91 2.00 -11.00
CA GLY A 32 -0.16 2.29 -9.78
C GLY A 32 1.15 1.51 -9.73
N ARG A 33 2.17 2.13 -9.12
CA ARG A 33 3.45 1.48 -8.81
C ARG A 33 3.64 1.45 -7.31
N VAL A 34 3.66 0.26 -6.73
CA VAL A 34 3.96 0.07 -5.31
C VAL A 34 5.47 -0.02 -5.14
N VAL A 35 6.02 0.81 -4.24
CA VAL A 35 7.44 0.81 -3.90
C VAL A 35 7.56 0.78 -2.40
N ALA A 36 8.34 -0.17 -1.89
CA ALA A 36 8.71 -0.21 -0.48
C ALA A 36 9.72 0.91 -0.20
N LYS A 37 9.41 1.77 0.77
CA LYS A 37 10.37 2.79 1.24
C LYS A 37 11.38 2.12 2.19
N PRO A 38 12.64 2.56 2.24
CA PRO A 38 13.54 2.11 3.29
C PRO A 38 13.07 2.64 4.65
N CYS A 39 13.35 1.89 5.72
CA CYS A 39 13.11 2.36 7.10
C CYS A 39 14.03 3.55 7.44
N THR A 40 13.58 4.39 8.35
CA THR A 40 14.40 5.43 8.99
C THR A 40 15.21 4.82 10.13
N ILE A 41 16.52 5.12 10.19
CA ILE A 41 17.36 4.72 11.32
C ILE A 41 17.07 5.64 12.51
N GLN A 42 16.50 5.09 13.58
CA GLN A 42 16.16 5.85 14.78
C GLN A 42 17.33 5.90 15.79
N THR A 43 18.07 4.80 15.94
CA THR A 43 19.27 4.79 16.80
C THR A 43 20.39 5.59 16.12
N LYS A 44 20.60 6.84 16.54
CA LYS A 44 21.65 7.71 16.00
C LYS A 44 23.02 7.44 16.63
N GLU A 45 23.03 7.19 17.93
CA GLU A 45 24.23 6.92 18.72
C GLU A 45 23.92 5.80 19.71
N ALA A 46 24.92 4.93 19.94
CA ALA A 46 24.86 3.87 20.93
C ALA A 46 26.16 3.88 21.73
N ASN A 47 26.06 4.06 23.04
CA ASN A 47 27.21 3.98 23.94
C ASN A 47 27.31 2.55 24.49
N VAL A 48 28.45 1.90 24.28
CA VAL A 48 28.69 0.52 24.73
C VAL A 48 29.75 0.52 25.82
N ASN A 49 29.34 0.18 27.03
CA ASN A 49 30.26 0.01 28.15
C ASN A 49 30.83 -1.42 28.15
N LEU A 50 32.13 -1.54 27.92
CA LEU A 50 32.87 -2.81 27.93
C LEU A 50 33.22 -3.29 29.34
N GLY A 51 33.04 -2.44 30.36
CA GLY A 51 33.43 -2.70 31.73
C GLY A 51 34.96 -2.80 31.88
N ASP A 52 35.39 -3.50 32.94
CA ASP A 52 36.79 -3.70 33.23
C ASP A 52 37.38 -4.85 32.41
N LEU A 53 38.44 -4.55 31.65
CA LEU A 53 39.21 -5.54 30.92
C LEU A 53 40.57 -5.75 31.58
N TYR A 54 40.92 -7.00 31.85
CA TYR A 54 42.16 -7.35 32.51
C TYR A 54 43.19 -7.89 31.51
N THR A 55 44.42 -7.38 31.56
CA THR A 55 45.53 -7.77 30.67
C THR A 55 45.85 -9.27 30.70
N ARG A 56 45.65 -9.93 31.84
CA ARG A 56 45.81 -11.39 31.98
C ARG A 56 44.90 -12.20 31.05
N ASN A 57 43.75 -11.64 30.63
CA ASN A 57 42.81 -12.31 29.74
C ASN A 57 43.11 -12.05 28.25
N LEU A 58 44.09 -11.17 27.94
CA LEU A 58 44.41 -10.70 26.58
C LEU A 58 45.88 -10.97 26.21
N GLN A 59 46.46 -12.05 26.73
CA GLN A 59 47.90 -12.32 26.62
C GLN A 59 48.34 -12.86 25.26
N GLN A 60 47.44 -13.50 24.52
CA GLN A 60 47.75 -14.14 23.24
C GLN A 60 47.07 -13.41 22.08
N PRO A 61 47.69 -13.37 20.89
CA PRO A 61 47.03 -12.87 19.68
C PRO A 61 45.68 -13.56 19.45
N GLY A 62 44.63 -12.77 19.22
CA GLY A 62 43.26 -13.27 19.04
C GLY A 62 42.43 -13.39 20.32
N SER A 63 42.99 -13.09 21.50
CA SER A 63 42.20 -12.97 22.74
C SER A 63 41.23 -11.78 22.65
N ALA A 64 40.01 -11.92 23.17
CA ALA A 64 38.96 -10.89 23.09
C ALA A 64 38.17 -10.77 24.40
N SER A 65 37.46 -9.66 24.58
CA SER A 65 36.50 -9.47 25.68
C SER A 65 35.22 -10.28 25.44
N GLY A 66 34.32 -10.24 26.43
CA GLY A 66 32.96 -10.71 26.23
C GLY A 66 32.21 -9.89 25.17
N TRP A 67 31.19 -10.49 24.58
CA TRP A 67 30.30 -9.83 23.62
C TRP A 67 29.34 -8.87 24.32
N HIS A 68 29.10 -7.71 23.70
CA HIS A 68 28.11 -6.74 24.14
C HIS A 68 27.08 -6.53 23.04
N ASN A 69 25.81 -6.71 23.41
CA ASN A 69 24.71 -6.52 22.48
C ASN A 69 24.37 -5.04 22.35
N ILE A 70 24.08 -4.62 21.12
CA ILE A 70 23.53 -3.30 20.81
C ILE A 70 22.23 -3.45 20.04
N THR A 71 21.32 -2.49 20.22
CA THR A 71 20.02 -2.49 19.53
C THR A 71 19.97 -1.36 18.51
N LEU A 72 19.81 -1.73 17.24
CA LEU A 72 19.52 -0.81 16.16
C LEU A 72 18.00 -0.73 15.97
N SER A 73 17.41 0.43 16.30
CA SER A 73 15.98 0.67 16.13
C SER A 73 15.72 1.36 14.80
N LEU A 74 14.74 0.85 14.08
CA LEU A 74 14.28 1.35 12.78
C LEU A 74 12.82 1.79 12.92
N THR A 75 12.47 2.92 12.33
CA THR A 75 11.09 3.43 12.25
C THR A 75 10.65 3.62 10.81
N ASP A 76 9.37 3.91 10.59
CA ASP A 76 8.82 4.25 9.26
C ASP A 76 9.08 3.19 8.19
N CYS A 77 9.05 1.92 8.60
CA CYS A 77 9.16 0.78 7.69
C CYS A 77 7.84 0.57 6.91
N PRO A 78 7.90 0.13 5.64
CA PRO A 78 6.75 -0.22 4.81
C PRO A 78 6.05 -1.49 5.29
#